data_AF-A0A444JNS6-F1
#
_entry.id   AF-A0A444JNS6-F1
#
_cell.length_a   1.000
_cell.length_b   1.000
_cell.length_c   1.000
_cell.angle_alpha   90.00
_cell.angle_beta   90.00
_cell.angle_gamma   90.00
#
_symmetry.space_group_name_H-M   'P 1'
#
loop_
_entity.id
_entity.type
_entity.pdbx_description
1 polymer ?
#
loop_
_entity_poly.entity_id
_entity_poly.type
_entity_poly.pdbx_seq_one_letter_code
_entity_poly.pdbx_strand_id
1 'polypeptide(L)'
;MRMSDETKVISPIELRRYHRRVLRYTLGIVIACGLAFGIGWGLSFIFPVFLAKFLVDYPVSSRERFQQLLLAMVLTVLIGLSVSMGVTHYPVILLLLVGLLMLYAYYLFLDPRWNFFATILIIAVMLLPYLGIIHSGLAIYVGSGLIFSGALAVIGFVFLHWLLPEDKQKDEFCTEVTPMSLTRQQRIEDALKALIVVYEVVK
;
A
#
# COMPACT_ATOMS: atom_id res chain seq x y z
N MET A 1 -10.81 40.40 27.55
CA MET A 1 -10.84 38.93 27.40
C MET A 1 -9.97 38.59 26.19
N ARG A 2 -8.66 38.40 26.40
CA ARG A 2 -7.66 38.19 25.33
C ARG A 2 -7.63 36.71 24.97
N MET A 3 -8.11 36.39 23.77
CA MET A 3 -7.77 35.16 23.06
C MET A 3 -6.56 35.51 22.18
N SER A 4 -5.37 35.54 22.80
CA SER A 4 -4.12 35.67 22.05
C SER A 4 -3.76 34.31 21.48
N ASP A 5 -4.12 34.15 20.22
CA ASP A 5 -3.48 33.33 19.20
C ASP A 5 -2.17 32.65 19.67
N GLU A 6 -2.25 31.36 20.01
CA GLU A 6 -1.07 30.50 20.12
C GLU A 6 -0.56 30.22 18.71
N THR A 7 0.09 31.21 18.11
CA THR A 7 0.90 30.98 16.92
C THR A 7 2.07 30.11 17.35
N LYS A 8 1.90 28.79 17.25
CA LYS A 8 2.93 27.79 17.54
C LYS A 8 4.16 28.12 16.69
N VAL A 9 5.14 28.79 17.29
CA VAL A 9 6.38 29.21 16.61
C VAL A 9 7.12 27.94 16.22
N ILE A 10 6.99 27.55 14.95
CA ILE A 10 7.68 26.39 14.39
C ILE A 10 9.17 26.70 14.44
N SER A 11 9.95 25.86 15.12
CA SER A 11 11.39 26.08 15.22
C SER A 11 12.03 26.08 13.82
N PRO A 12 13.11 26.85 13.59
CA PRO A 12 13.77 26.92 12.28
C PRO A 12 14.31 25.56 11.81
N ILE A 13 14.50 24.61 12.72
CA ILE A 13 14.95 23.24 12.43
C ILE A 13 13.79 22.41 11.85
N GLU A 14 12.58 22.52 12.41
CA GLU A 14 11.40 21.82 11.89
C GLU A 14 11.04 22.26 10.47
N LEU A 15 11.16 23.56 10.19
CA LEU A 15 10.91 24.10 8.85
C LEU A 15 11.86 23.50 7.81
N ARG A 16 13.15 23.36 8.15
CA ARG A 16 14.15 22.72 7.29
C ARG A 16 13.85 21.24 7.06
N ARG A 17 13.41 20.50 8.09
CA ARG A 17 13.00 19.10 7.96
C ARG A 17 11.81 18.95 7.02
N TYR A 18 10.77 19.75 7.24
CA TYR A 18 9.57 19.74 6.40
C TYR A 18 9.91 20.05 4.94
N HIS A 19 10.70 21.11 4.68
CA HIS A 19 11.10 21.47 3.33
C HIS A 19 11.90 20.34 2.63
N ARG A 20 12.76 19.64 3.38
CA ARG A 20 13.53 18.50 2.85
C ARG A 20 12.65 17.30 2.53
N ARG A 21 11.63 17.01 3.35
CA ARG A 21 10.62 15.97 3.05
C ARG A 21 9.85 16.29 1.79
N VAL A 22 9.36 17.53 1.67
CA VAL A 22 8.63 17.99 0.48
C VAL A 22 9.51 17.91 -0.75
N LEU A 23 10.76 18.38 -0.68
CA LEU A 23 11.69 18.31 -1.81
C LEU A 23 11.95 16.86 -2.26
N ARG A 24 12.19 15.94 -1.31
CA ARG A 24 12.36 14.50 -1.62
C ARG A 24 11.11 13.91 -2.27
N TYR A 25 9.93 14.26 -1.76
CA TYR A 25 8.64 13.81 -2.29
C TYR A 25 8.41 14.30 -3.72
N THR A 26 8.52 15.61 -3.94
CA THR A 26 8.33 16.21 -5.26
C THR A 26 9.35 15.68 -6.27
N LEU A 27 10.63 15.64 -5.91
CA LEU A 27 11.70 15.15 -6.80
C LEU A 27 11.52 13.66 -7.12
N GLY A 28 11.19 12.85 -6.11
CA GLY A 28 10.91 11.43 -6.28
C GLY A 28 9.75 11.15 -7.23
N ILE A 29 8.65 11.89 -7.08
CA ILE A 29 7.47 11.74 -7.94
C ILE A 29 7.75 12.22 -9.36
N VAL A 30 8.44 13.34 -9.54
CA VAL A 30 8.79 13.85 -10.87
C VAL A 30 9.64 12.82 -11.64
N ILE A 31 10.66 12.26 -10.99
CA ILE A 31 11.49 11.20 -11.59
C ILE A 31 10.63 9.97 -11.89
N ALA A 32 9.76 9.56 -10.96
CA ALA A 32 8.93 8.37 -11.16
C ALA A 32 7.93 8.52 -12.30
N CYS A 33 7.27 9.67 -12.39
CA CYS A 33 6.41 10.00 -13.52
C CYS A 33 7.21 10.04 -14.83
N GLY A 34 8.38 10.68 -14.84
CA GLY A 34 9.25 10.72 -16.02
C GLY A 34 9.64 9.33 -16.53
N LEU A 35 9.99 8.41 -15.62
CA LEU A 35 10.29 7.02 -15.97
C LEU A 35 9.05 6.25 -16.44
N ALA A 36 7.91 6.42 -15.75
CA ALA A 36 6.66 5.75 -16.08
C ALA A 36 6.14 6.13 -17.48
N PHE A 37 6.16 7.43 -17.80
CA PHE A 37 5.75 7.94 -19.12
C PHE A 37 6.81 7.71 -20.20
N GLY A 38 8.10 7.74 -19.83
CA GLY A 38 9.20 7.57 -20.79
C GLY A 38 9.32 6.15 -21.32
N ILE A 39 9.22 5.14 -20.44
CA ILE A 39 9.38 3.74 -20.86
C ILE A 39 8.02 3.11 -21.22
N GLY A 40 6.92 3.53 -20.57
CA GLY A 40 5.57 3.13 -20.98
C GLY A 40 5.26 1.63 -20.82
N TRP A 41 5.85 0.96 -19.82
CA TRP A 41 5.55 -0.45 -19.57
C TRP A 41 4.12 -0.66 -19.05
N GLY A 42 3.63 -1.90 -19.11
CA GLY A 42 2.29 -2.25 -18.64
C GLY A 42 2.06 -1.84 -17.18
N LEU A 43 1.00 -1.06 -16.93
CA LEU A 43 0.67 -0.51 -15.61
C LEU A 43 1.73 0.46 -15.05
N SER A 44 2.52 1.15 -15.90
CA SER A 44 3.54 2.11 -15.45
C SER A 44 3.00 3.24 -14.57
N PHE A 45 1.74 3.62 -14.73
CA PHE A 45 1.08 4.63 -13.89
C PHE A 45 1.00 4.24 -12.40
N ILE A 46 1.11 2.95 -12.07
CA ILE A 46 1.06 2.46 -10.70
C ILE A 46 2.36 2.75 -9.93
N PHE A 47 3.49 2.73 -10.64
CA PHE A 47 4.81 2.98 -10.06
C PHE A 47 4.90 4.31 -9.27
N PRO A 48 4.53 5.49 -9.82
CA PRO A 48 4.57 6.74 -9.07
C PRO A 48 3.59 6.78 -7.90
N VAL A 49 2.42 6.13 -8.01
CA VAL A 49 1.42 6.05 -6.93
C VAL A 49 1.99 5.29 -5.73
N PHE A 50 2.60 4.13 -5.98
CA PHE A 50 3.21 3.31 -4.94
C PHE A 50 4.43 4.00 -4.32
N LEU A 51 5.28 4.62 -5.15
CA LEU A 51 6.43 5.35 -4.65
C LEU A 51 6.01 6.51 -3.73
N ALA A 52 5.01 7.29 -4.13
CA ALA A 52 4.47 8.38 -3.33
C ALA A 52 3.97 7.87 -1.97
N LYS A 53 3.19 6.78 -1.97
CA LYS A 53 2.65 6.18 -0.75
C LYS A 53 3.76 5.71 0.19
N PHE A 54 4.79 5.04 -0.33
CA PHE A 54 5.93 4.61 0.47
C PHE A 54 6.71 5.77 1.09
N LEU A 55 6.91 6.86 0.34
CA LEU A 55 7.64 8.03 0.85
C LEU A 55 6.90 8.75 1.99
N VAL A 56 5.57 8.68 2.00
CA VAL A 56 4.73 9.28 3.06
C VAL A 56 4.66 8.38 4.29
N ASP A 57 4.41 7.08 4.09
CA ASP A 57 4.20 6.14 5.19
C ASP A 57 5.49 5.78 5.93
N TYR A 58 6.64 5.86 5.25
CA TYR A 58 7.93 5.42 5.77
C TYR A 58 9.01 6.51 5.61
N PRO A 59 9.07 7.49 6.53
CA PRO A 59 10.08 8.55 6.49
C PRO A 59 11.50 8.05 6.82
N VAL A 60 11.64 6.90 7.47
CA VAL A 60 12.93 6.29 7.81
C VAL A 60 13.08 4.94 7.10
N SER A 61 14.07 4.84 6.22
CA SER A 61 14.40 3.60 5.53
C SER A 61 15.35 2.74 6.36
N SER A 62 14.94 1.50 6.66
CA SER A 62 15.79 0.43 7.17
C SER A 62 15.81 -0.72 6.18
N ARG A 63 16.96 -1.39 6.05
CA ARG A 63 17.16 -2.52 5.12
C ARG A 63 16.18 -3.67 5.37
N GLU A 64 15.80 -3.89 6.63
CA GLU A 64 14.81 -4.90 7.02
C GLU A 64 13.40 -4.55 6.50
N ARG A 65 13.02 -3.27 6.59
CA ARG A 65 11.72 -2.81 6.08
C ARG A 65 11.62 -2.96 4.56
N PHE A 66 12.70 -2.66 3.84
CA PHE A 66 12.75 -2.87 2.39
C PHE A 66 12.36 -4.32 2.02
N GLN A 67 12.97 -5.31 2.68
CA GLN A 67 12.67 -6.72 2.43
C GLN A 67 11.23 -7.07 2.79
N GLN A 68 10.72 -6.55 3.92
CA GLN A 68 9.33 -6.74 4.32
C GLN A 68 8.35 -6.16 3.30
N LEU A 69 8.58 -4.93 2.84
CA LEU A 69 7.71 -4.25 1.86
C LEU A 69 7.71 -4.97 0.51
N LEU A 70 8.89 -5.36 0.02
CA LEU A 70 9.02 -6.08 -1.25
C LEU A 70 8.35 -7.45 -1.16
N LEU A 71 8.62 -8.22 -0.10
CA LEU A 71 8.04 -9.54 0.08
C LEU A 71 6.52 -9.46 0.27
N ALA A 72 6.02 -8.50 1.05
CA ALA A 72 4.59 -8.29 1.23
C ALA A 72 3.90 -7.95 -0.09
N MET A 73 4.48 -7.07 -0.91
CA MET A 73 3.94 -6.70 -2.23
C MET A 73 3.87 -7.90 -3.18
N VAL A 74 4.96 -8.66 -3.28
CA VAL A 74 5.01 -9.82 -4.17
C VAL A 74 4.01 -10.87 -3.69
N LEU A 75 3.97 -11.13 -2.37
CA LEU A 75 3.10 -12.14 -1.79
C LEU A 75 1.61 -11.82 -1.97
N THR A 76 1.18 -10.57 -1.74
CA THR A 76 -0.24 -10.20 -1.89
C THR A 76 -0.73 -10.38 -3.33
N VAL A 77 0.07 -9.99 -4.32
CA VAL A 77 -0.29 -10.16 -5.72
C VAL A 77 -0.22 -11.62 -6.15
N LEU A 78 0.79 -12.38 -5.69
CA LEU A 78 0.88 -13.82 -5.97
C LEU A 78 -0.29 -14.60 -5.37
N ILE A 79 -0.72 -14.25 -4.16
CA ILE A 79 -1.93 -14.82 -3.57
C ILE A 79 -3.13 -14.53 -4.48
N GLY A 80 -3.37 -13.25 -4.84
CA GLY A 80 -4.47 -12.87 -5.75
C GLY A 80 -4.43 -13.60 -7.10
N LEU A 81 -3.24 -13.77 -7.69
CA LEU A 81 -3.03 -14.53 -8.93
C LEU A 81 -3.30 -16.02 -8.76
N SER A 82 -2.82 -16.61 -7.67
CA SER A 82 -3.01 -18.04 -7.39
C SER A 82 -4.48 -18.39 -7.27
N VAL A 83 -5.25 -17.53 -6.61
CA VAL A 83 -6.71 -17.66 -6.52
C VAL A 83 -7.37 -17.54 -7.88
N SER A 84 -6.97 -16.51 -8.63
CA SER A 84 -7.55 -16.19 -9.93
C SER A 84 -7.24 -17.24 -11.00
N MET A 85 -6.14 -17.99 -10.90
CA MET A 85 -5.75 -18.99 -11.90
C MET A 85 -6.07 -20.42 -11.46
N GLY A 86 -5.96 -20.73 -10.16
CA GLY A 86 -6.03 -22.09 -9.66
C GLY A 86 -7.45 -22.66 -9.53
N VAL A 87 -8.49 -21.81 -9.45
CA VAL A 87 -9.84 -22.24 -9.05
C VAL A 87 -10.93 -21.80 -10.03
N THR A 88 -10.57 -21.39 -11.25
CA THR A 88 -11.55 -20.92 -12.27
C THR A 88 -12.54 -22.00 -12.69
N HIS A 89 -12.19 -23.28 -12.58
CA HIS A 89 -13.08 -24.40 -12.91
C HIS A 89 -14.18 -24.67 -11.88
N TYR A 90 -14.06 -24.17 -10.65
CA TYR A 90 -15.02 -24.43 -9.56
C TYR A 90 -15.53 -23.11 -8.97
N PRO A 91 -16.61 -22.53 -9.53
CA PRO A 91 -17.07 -21.17 -9.18
C PRO A 91 -17.45 -21.03 -7.70
N VAL A 92 -17.98 -22.08 -7.08
CA VAL A 92 -18.36 -22.08 -5.65
C VAL A 92 -17.11 -22.02 -4.75
N ILE A 93 -16.05 -22.76 -5.10
CA ILE A 93 -14.80 -22.78 -4.34
C ILE A 93 -14.06 -21.46 -4.52
N LEU A 94 -14.06 -20.91 -5.73
CA LEU A 94 -13.51 -19.59 -6.03
C LEU A 94 -14.19 -18.51 -5.17
N LEU A 95 -15.51 -18.53 -5.08
CA LEU A 95 -16.29 -17.55 -4.32
C LEU A 95 -16.00 -17.61 -2.82
N LEU A 96 -15.91 -18.83 -2.26
CA LEU A 96 -15.49 -19.02 -0.86
C LEU A 96 -14.08 -18.47 -0.60
N LEU A 97 -13.15 -18.75 -1.52
CA LEU A 97 -11.75 -18.41 -1.36
C LEU A 97 -11.50 -16.90 -1.54
N VAL A 98 -12.21 -16.26 -2.48
CA VAL A 98 -12.27 -14.80 -2.62
C VAL A 98 -12.86 -14.15 -1.36
N GLY A 99 -13.95 -14.70 -0.81
CA GLY A 99 -14.53 -14.22 0.45
C GLY A 99 -13.57 -14.33 1.64
N LEU A 100 -12.85 -15.44 1.76
CA LEU A 100 -11.84 -15.64 2.79
C LEU A 100 -10.68 -14.64 2.65
N LEU A 101 -10.24 -14.37 1.41
CA LEU A 101 -9.20 -13.38 1.17
C LEU A 101 -9.68 -11.95 1.41
N MET A 102 -10.92 -11.61 1.07
CA MET A 102 -11.52 -10.33 1.42
C MET A 102 -11.52 -10.15 2.95
N LEU A 103 -11.93 -11.17 3.71
CA LEU A 103 -11.89 -11.14 5.17
C LEU A 103 -10.47 -10.91 5.69
N TYR A 104 -9.49 -11.63 5.15
CA TYR A 104 -8.09 -11.46 5.53
C TYR A 104 -7.57 -10.07 5.17
N ALA A 105 -7.95 -9.55 4.00
CA ALA A 105 -7.56 -8.21 3.57
C ALA A 105 -8.16 -7.12 4.47
N TYR A 106 -9.44 -7.22 4.86
CA TYR A 106 -10.04 -6.30 5.83
C TYR A 106 -9.39 -6.39 7.20
N TYR A 107 -9.08 -7.60 7.67
CA TYR A 107 -8.32 -7.78 8.90
C TYR A 107 -6.97 -7.06 8.82
N LEU A 108 -6.27 -7.18 7.69
CA LEU A 108 -4.99 -6.55 7.45
C LEU A 108 -5.10 -5.01 7.29
N PHE A 109 -6.22 -4.53 6.74
CA PHE A 109 -6.52 -3.10 6.56
C PHE A 109 -6.65 -2.35 7.89
N LEU A 110 -7.15 -3.01 8.93
CA LEU A 110 -7.28 -2.45 10.28
C LEU A 110 -5.93 -2.15 10.95
N ASP A 111 -4.83 -2.75 10.48
CA ASP A 111 -3.48 -2.37 10.93
C ASP A 111 -2.89 -1.28 10.05
N PRO A 112 -2.54 -0.09 10.60
CA PRO A 112 -1.92 0.99 9.83
C PRO A 112 -0.64 0.58 9.11
N ARG A 113 0.11 -0.37 9.68
CA ARG A 113 1.37 -0.88 9.13
C ARG A 113 1.17 -1.67 7.83
N TRP A 114 0.02 -2.31 7.68
CA TRP A 114 -0.28 -3.19 6.55
C TRP A 114 -1.42 -2.70 5.66
N ASN A 115 -2.02 -1.54 6.00
CA ASN A 115 -3.15 -0.95 5.29
C ASN A 115 -2.91 -0.86 3.77
N PHE A 116 -1.75 -0.37 3.34
CA PHE A 116 -1.43 -0.28 1.91
C PHE A 116 -1.39 -1.65 1.20
N PHE A 117 -0.86 -2.68 1.87
CA PHE A 117 -0.86 -4.03 1.30
C PHE A 117 -2.26 -4.63 1.26
N ALA A 118 -3.07 -4.32 2.28
CA ALA A 118 -4.46 -4.70 2.33
C ALA A 118 -5.27 -4.09 1.18
N THR A 119 -5.08 -2.81 0.87
CA THR A 119 -5.78 -2.17 -0.27
C THR A 119 -5.38 -2.80 -1.60
N ILE A 120 -4.09 -3.08 -1.82
CA ILE A 120 -3.63 -3.78 -3.03
C ILE A 120 -4.21 -5.19 -3.09
N LEU A 121 -4.26 -5.91 -1.97
CA LEU A 121 -4.84 -7.24 -1.92
C LEU A 121 -6.34 -7.19 -2.23
N ILE A 122 -7.08 -6.23 -1.68
CA ILE A 122 -8.50 -5.98 -1.99
C ILE A 122 -8.67 -5.76 -3.50
N ILE A 123 -7.89 -4.84 -4.08
CA ILE A 123 -7.93 -4.55 -5.52
C ILE A 123 -7.59 -5.79 -6.33
N ALA A 124 -6.55 -6.53 -5.95
CA ALA A 124 -6.09 -7.71 -6.68
C ALA A 124 -7.13 -8.85 -6.61
N VAL A 125 -7.70 -9.12 -5.45
CA VAL A 125 -8.69 -10.19 -5.23
C VAL A 125 -10.03 -9.88 -5.88
N MET A 126 -10.37 -8.61 -6.09
CA MET A 126 -11.53 -8.23 -6.91
C MET A 126 -11.22 -8.30 -8.41
N LEU A 127 -10.13 -7.66 -8.83
CA LEU A 127 -9.82 -7.44 -10.24
C LEU A 127 -9.30 -8.71 -10.94
N LEU A 128 -8.38 -9.45 -10.31
CA LEU A 128 -7.74 -10.60 -10.97
C LEU A 128 -8.75 -11.72 -11.25
N PRO A 129 -9.57 -12.20 -10.30
CA PRO A 129 -10.57 -13.22 -10.58
C PRO A 129 -11.56 -12.81 -11.67
N TYR A 130 -11.99 -11.55 -11.68
CA TYR A 130 -12.84 -11.01 -12.75
C TYR A 130 -12.15 -11.11 -14.12
N LEU A 131 -10.90 -10.65 -14.22
CA LEU A 131 -10.12 -10.75 -15.46
C LEU A 131 -9.82 -12.21 -15.83
N GLY A 132 -9.59 -13.08 -14.85
CA GLY A 132 -9.28 -14.49 -15.03
C GLY A 132 -10.44 -15.28 -15.64
N ILE A 133 -11.68 -14.91 -15.31
CA ILE A 133 -12.90 -15.47 -15.91
C ILE A 133 -13.03 -15.05 -17.38
N ILE A 134 -12.71 -13.79 -17.71
CA ILE A 134 -12.82 -13.26 -19.08
C ILE A 134 -11.69 -13.82 -19.96
N HIS A 135 -10.45 -13.62 -19.54
CA HIS A 135 -9.26 -14.04 -20.26
C HIS A 135 -8.09 -14.20 -19.28
N SER A 136 -7.66 -15.45 -19.04
CA SER A 136 -6.59 -15.76 -18.08
C SER A 136 -5.29 -14.99 -18.33
N GLY A 137 -4.95 -14.73 -19.60
CA GLY A 137 -3.79 -13.92 -19.98
C GLY A 137 -3.82 -12.48 -19.46
N LEU A 138 -5.01 -11.85 -19.36
CA LEU A 138 -5.13 -10.48 -18.84
C LEU A 138 -4.86 -10.41 -17.34
N ALA A 139 -5.32 -11.40 -16.58
CA ALA A 139 -5.05 -11.46 -15.15
C ALA A 139 -3.55 -11.65 -14.86
N ILE A 140 -2.85 -12.49 -15.65
CA ILE A 140 -1.38 -12.63 -15.55
C ILE A 140 -0.68 -11.32 -15.92
N TYR A 141 -1.11 -10.66 -16.99
CA TYR A 141 -0.57 -9.37 -17.40
C TYR A 141 -0.73 -8.30 -16.29
N VAL A 142 -1.91 -8.21 -15.69
CA VAL A 142 -2.18 -7.25 -14.62
C VAL A 142 -1.41 -7.58 -13.34
N GLY A 143 -1.39 -8.85 -12.93
CA GLY A 143 -0.65 -9.26 -11.74
C GLY A 143 0.86 -9.10 -11.89
N SER A 144 1.43 -9.44 -13.04
CA SER A 144 2.86 -9.23 -13.31
C SER A 144 3.21 -7.74 -13.40
N GLY A 145 2.37 -6.91 -14.01
CA GLY A 145 2.57 -5.46 -14.04
C GLY A 145 2.46 -4.79 -12.66
N LEU A 146 1.57 -5.28 -11.79
CA LEU A 146 1.48 -4.86 -10.38
C LEU A 146 2.74 -5.22 -9.60
N ILE A 147 3.23 -6.47 -9.74
CA ILE A 147 4.47 -6.91 -9.10
C ILE A 147 5.65 -6.09 -9.60
N PHE A 148 5.78 -5.92 -10.92
CA PHE A 148 6.89 -5.20 -11.53
C PHE A 148 6.91 -3.72 -11.11
N SER A 149 5.77 -3.04 -11.22
CA SER A 149 5.64 -1.63 -10.80
C SER A 149 5.80 -1.46 -9.29
N GLY A 150 5.32 -2.42 -8.50
CA GLY A 150 5.56 -2.53 -7.06
C GLY A 150 7.03 -2.66 -6.70
N ALA A 151 7.71 -3.64 -7.27
CA ALA A 151 9.14 -3.85 -7.05
C ALA A 151 9.96 -2.61 -7.44
N LEU A 152 9.63 -2.00 -8.58
CA LEU A 152 10.30 -0.77 -9.02
C LEU A 152 10.04 0.39 -8.04
N ALA A 153 8.82 0.53 -7.51
CA ALA A 153 8.50 1.53 -6.50
C ALA A 153 9.34 1.35 -5.22
N VAL A 154 9.52 0.11 -4.77
CA VAL A 154 10.37 -0.17 -3.61
C VAL A 154 11.84 0.14 -3.92
N ILE A 155 12.35 -0.18 -5.12
CA ILE A 155 13.72 0.17 -5.54
C ILE A 155 13.90 1.69 -5.59
N GLY A 156 12.95 2.41 -6.20
CA GLY A 156 12.95 3.88 -6.27
C GLY A 156 12.91 4.51 -4.87
N PHE A 157 12.16 3.92 -3.94
CA PHE A 157 12.12 4.34 -2.54
C PHE A 157 13.49 4.25 -1.87
N VAL A 158 14.22 3.15 -2.08
CA VAL A 158 15.59 2.98 -1.55
C VAL A 158 16.54 3.96 -2.20
N PHE A 159 16.45 4.13 -3.53
CA PHE A 159 17.29 5.06 -4.28
C PHE A 159 17.13 6.51 -3.77
N LEU A 160 15.90 6.95 -3.51
CA LEU A 160 15.64 8.28 -2.97
C LEU A 160 16.15 8.46 -1.53
N HIS A 161 16.08 7.41 -0.71
CA HIS A 161 16.65 7.44 0.65
C HIS A 161 18.19 7.45 0.65
N TRP A 162 18.82 6.84 -0.36
CA TRP A 162 20.26 6.99 -0.58
C TRP A 162 20.59 8.42 -1.03
N LEU A 163 19.85 8.97 -1.98
CA LEU A 163 20.13 10.31 -2.52
C LEU A 163 19.88 11.43 -1.49
N LEU A 164 18.84 11.31 -0.65
CA LEU A 164 18.41 12.31 0.33
C LEU A 164 18.13 11.66 1.70
N PRO A 165 19.19 11.23 2.43
CA PRO A 165 19.05 10.52 3.71
C PRO A 165 18.50 11.47 4.78
N GLU A 166 17.46 11.06 5.50
CA GLU A 166 16.85 11.87 6.57
C GLU A 166 17.64 11.74 7.88
N ASP A 167 17.73 12.83 8.65
CA ASP A 167 18.40 12.80 9.95
C ASP A 167 17.69 11.82 10.88
N LYS A 168 18.45 10.90 11.48
CA LYS A 168 17.97 9.79 12.32
C LYS A 168 17.43 10.21 13.69
N GLN A 169 16.90 11.42 13.85
CA GLN A 169 16.25 11.76 15.09
C GLN A 169 14.85 11.12 15.07
N LYS A 170 14.59 10.24 16.05
CA LYS A 170 13.24 9.74 16.32
C LYS A 170 12.31 10.94 16.31
N ASP A 171 11.42 11.01 15.34
CA ASP A 171 10.28 11.91 15.38
C ASP A 171 9.41 11.48 16.58
N GLU A 172 9.77 11.95 17.78
CA GLU A 172 8.86 11.95 18.94
C GLU A 172 7.62 12.82 18.66
N PHE A 173 7.63 13.61 17.59
CA PHE A 173 6.47 14.37 17.12
C PHE A 173 5.46 13.55 16.33
N CYS A 174 5.85 12.36 15.88
CA CYS A 174 4.91 11.28 15.64
C CYS A 174 5.04 10.32 16.82
N THR A 175 4.68 10.77 18.03
CA THR A 175 4.03 9.84 18.96
C THR A 175 3.03 9.12 18.08
N GLU A 176 3.26 7.82 17.86
CA GLU A 176 2.21 6.95 17.43
C GLU A 176 1.05 7.34 18.34
N VAL A 177 0.05 8.06 17.82
CA VAL A 177 -1.29 7.86 18.33
C VAL A 177 -1.45 6.39 18.01
N THR A 178 -1.02 5.53 18.94
CA THR A 178 -1.13 4.09 18.83
C THR A 178 -2.63 3.98 18.65
N PRO A 179 -3.13 3.77 17.42
CA PRO A 179 -4.57 3.77 17.22
C PRO A 179 -4.98 2.61 18.08
N MET A 180 -5.71 2.89 19.17
CA MET A 180 -5.93 1.99 20.30
C MET A 180 -6.02 0.58 19.74
N SER A 181 -4.92 -0.19 19.84
CA SER A 181 -4.71 -1.29 18.89
C SER A 181 -5.81 -2.29 19.17
N LEU A 182 -6.79 -2.34 18.27
CA LEU A 182 -8.01 -3.09 18.47
C LEU A 182 -7.60 -4.51 18.87
N THR A 183 -8.20 -4.99 19.96
CA THR A 183 -7.91 -6.33 20.44
C THR A 183 -8.20 -7.31 19.30
N ARG A 184 -7.42 -8.39 19.19
CA ARG A 184 -7.53 -9.37 18.08
C ARG A 184 -8.98 -9.80 17.81
N GLN A 185 -9.79 -9.93 18.87
CA GLN A 185 -11.22 -10.24 18.80
C GLN A 185 -12.03 -9.12 18.12
N GLN A 186 -11.85 -7.86 18.53
CA GLN A 186 -12.51 -6.68 17.93
C GLN A 186 -12.17 -6.54 16.44
N ARG A 187 -10.92 -6.82 16.05
CA ARG A 187 -10.51 -6.77 14.64
C ARG A 187 -11.21 -7.81 13.77
N ILE A 188 -11.43 -9.00 14.31
CA ILE A 188 -12.16 -10.07 13.60
C ILE A 188 -13.64 -9.70 13.49
N GLU A 189 -14.24 -9.18 14.57
CA GLU A 189 -15.64 -8.73 14.56
C GLU A 189 -15.88 -7.61 13.53
N ASP A 190 -15.01 -6.61 13.47
CA ASP A 190 -15.17 -5.49 12.55
C ASP A 190 -14.88 -5.90 11.10
N ALA A 191 -13.91 -6.78 10.86
CA ALA A 191 -13.68 -7.37 9.54
C ALA A 191 -14.87 -8.24 9.07
N LEU A 192 -15.49 -8.99 9.97
CA LEU A 192 -16.70 -9.78 9.68
C LEU A 192 -17.90 -8.88 9.37
N LYS A 193 -18.12 -7.82 10.15
CA LYS A 193 -19.18 -6.82 9.87
C LYS A 193 -18.99 -6.20 8.49
N ALA A 194 -17.76 -5.80 8.15
CA ALA A 194 -17.43 -5.24 6.84
C ALA A 194 -17.70 -6.25 5.71
N LEU A 195 -17.32 -7.52 5.90
CA LEU A 195 -17.56 -8.58 4.92
C LEU A 195 -19.06 -8.80 4.67
N ILE A 196 -19.86 -8.86 5.74
CA ILE A 196 -21.31 -9.08 5.66
C ILE A 196 -21.98 -7.94 4.86
N VAL A 197 -21.60 -6.69 5.12
CA VAL A 197 -22.13 -5.52 4.40
C VAL A 197 -21.80 -5.59 2.91
N VAL A 198 -20.57 -5.96 2.55
CA VAL A 198 -20.15 -6.07 1.14
C VAL A 198 -20.86 -7.22 0.43
N TYR A 199 -21.11 -8.34 1.12
CA TYR A 199 -21.78 -9.50 0.53
C TYR A 199 -23.30 -9.30 0.36
N GLU A 200 -23.97 -8.60 1.29
CA GLU A 200 -25.41 -8.32 1.17
C GLU A 200 -25.79 -7.38 0.02
N VAL A 201 -24.84 -6.55 -0.45
CA VAL A 201 -25.04 -5.71 -1.64
C VAL A 201 -25.18 -6.54 -2.93
N VAL A 202 -24.81 -7.84 -2.91
CA VAL A 202 -24.93 -8.75 -4.06
C VAL A 202 -26.22 -9.59 -3.98
N LYS A 203 -27.35 -8.95 -3.64
CA LYS A 203 -28.69 -9.51 -3.84
C LYS A 203 -29.32 -8.97 -5.13
#